data_AF-A0A6L5ZDI9-F1
#
_entry.id   AF-A0A6L5ZDI9-F1
#
_cell.length_a   1.000
_cell.length_b   1.000
_cell.length_c   1.000
_cell.angle_alpha   90.00
_cell.angle_beta   90.00
_cell.angle_gamma   90.00
#
_symmetry.space_group_name_H-M   'P 1'
#
loop_
_entity.id
_entity.type
_entity.pdbx_description
1 polymer ?
#
loop_
_entity_poly.entity_id
_entity_poly.type
_entity_poly.pdbx_seq_one_letter_code
_entity_poly.pdbx_strand_id
1 'polypeptide(L)'
;MTSLNTHSGSQLRDELITLGRSHGLAAIGVCDAEPFVETRLVLEQRRDQGLNADMAFTYRNPARSTDPSRSLPGVKSMLVGAFRYE
;
A
#
# COMPACT_ATOMS: atom_id res chain seq x y z
N MET A 1 -29.41 -6.60 -12.82
CA MET A 1 -28.61 -7.40 -11.87
C MET A 1 -27.33 -7.79 -12.59
N THR A 2 -26.27 -6.99 -12.44
CA THR A 2 -24.97 -7.34 -13.01
C THR A 2 -24.44 -8.52 -12.22
N SER A 3 -24.30 -9.70 -12.85
CA SER A 3 -23.61 -10.84 -12.23
C SER A 3 -22.24 -10.35 -11.76
N LEU A 4 -22.01 -10.41 -10.45
CA LEU A 4 -20.66 -10.33 -9.91
C LEU A 4 -19.95 -11.60 -10.39
N ASN A 5 -19.16 -11.48 -11.45
CA ASN A 5 -18.28 -12.57 -11.88
C ASN A 5 -17.43 -12.99 -10.67
N THR A 6 -17.62 -14.22 -10.22
CA THR A 6 -16.83 -14.83 -9.15
C THR A 6 -15.46 -15.17 -9.71
N HIS A 7 -14.55 -14.19 -9.73
CA HIS A 7 -13.15 -14.44 -10.03
C HIS A 7 -12.48 -15.04 -8.79
N SER A 8 -11.59 -16.02 -8.99
CA SER A 8 -10.64 -16.39 -7.94
C SER A 8 -9.71 -15.20 -7.64
N GLY A 9 -9.12 -15.15 -6.45
CA GLY A 9 -8.19 -14.08 -6.09
C GLY A 9 -6.99 -13.96 -7.05
N SER A 10 -6.52 -15.08 -7.62
CA SER A 10 -5.44 -15.07 -8.61
C SER A 10 -5.89 -14.53 -9.97
N GLN A 11 -7.10 -14.86 -10.42
CA GLN A 11 -7.66 -14.31 -11.66
C GLN A 11 -7.80 -12.79 -11.58
N LEU A 12 -8.40 -12.29 -10.49
CA LEU A 12 -8.55 -10.85 -10.29
C LEU A 12 -7.19 -10.13 -10.22
N ARG A 13 -6.20 -10.74 -9.56
CA ARG A 13 -4.83 -10.20 -9.51
C ARG A 13 -4.25 -10.04 -10.91
N ASP A 14 -4.32 -11.07 -11.74
CA ASP A 14 -3.71 -11.09 -13.06
C ASP A 14 -4.42 -10.11 -14.03
N GLU A 15 -5.74 -9.97 -13.90
CA GLU A 15 -6.52 -8.96 -14.63
C GLU A 15 -6.11 -7.52 -14.24
N LEU A 16 -6.01 -7.23 -12.94
CA LEU A 16 -5.60 -5.92 -12.45
C LEU A 16 -4.16 -5.56 -12.88
N ILE A 17 -3.25 -6.54 -12.85
CA ILE A 17 -1.88 -6.36 -13.34
C ILE A 17 -1.89 -6.04 -14.84
N THR A 18 -2.64 -6.81 -15.63
CA THR A 18 -2.74 -6.62 -17.09
C THR A 18 -3.32 -5.24 -17.41
N LEU A 19 -4.39 -4.85 -16.71
CA LEU A 19 -5.05 -3.55 -16.87
C LEU A 19 -4.10 -2.39 -16.51
N GLY A 20 -3.41 -2.48 -15.37
CA GLY A 20 -2.50 -1.42 -14.94
C GLY A 20 -1.33 -1.22 -15.91
N ARG A 21 -0.76 -2.31 -16.44
CA ARG A 21 0.30 -2.26 -17.44
C ARG A 21 -0.16 -1.62 -18.75
N SER A 22 -1.35 -2.00 -19.25
CA SER A 22 -1.88 -1.44 -20.50
C SER A 22 -2.23 0.05 -20.38
N HIS A 23 -2.41 0.56 -19.16
CA HIS A 23 -2.70 1.97 -18.87
C HIS A 23 -1.48 2.76 -18.39
N GLY A 24 -0.26 2.26 -18.60
CA GLY A 24 0.97 3.03 -18.43
C GLY A 24 1.67 2.88 -17.08
N LEU A 25 1.26 1.96 -16.22
CA LEU A 25 2.06 1.64 -15.03
C LEU A 25 3.38 0.95 -15.42
N ALA A 26 4.48 1.58 -15.03
CA ALA A 26 5.84 1.06 -15.21
C ALA A 26 6.15 -0.12 -14.27
N ALA A 27 5.43 -0.26 -13.16
CA ALA A 27 5.35 -1.47 -12.36
C ALA A 27 3.98 -1.60 -11.68
N ILE A 28 3.54 -2.82 -11.41
CA ILE A 28 2.33 -3.08 -10.62
C ILE A 28 2.48 -4.42 -9.90
N GLY A 29 1.99 -4.51 -8.66
CA GLY A 29 2.01 -5.72 -7.86
C GLY A 29 1.00 -5.68 -6.73
N VAL A 30 0.77 -6.85 -6.12
CA VAL A 30 -0.10 -7.00 -4.94
C VAL A 30 0.73 -7.45 -3.75
N CYS A 31 0.46 -6.88 -2.58
CA CYS A 31 1.00 -7.33 -1.30
C CYS A 31 -0.11 -7.45 -0.24
N ASP A 32 0.20 -8.16 0.84
CA ASP A 32 -0.69 -8.24 2.00
C ASP A 32 -0.81 -6.87 2.69
N ALA A 33 -1.96 -6.63 3.32
CA ALA A 33 -2.26 -5.37 4.00
C ALA A 33 -1.97 -5.43 5.52
N GLU A 34 -0.98 -6.23 5.91
CA GLU A 34 -0.53 -6.33 7.29
C GLU A 34 0.23 -5.05 7.74
N PRO A 35 0.27 -4.74 9.05
CA PRO A 35 1.04 -3.61 9.54
C PRO A 35 2.53 -3.70 9.22
N PHE A 36 3.14 -2.59 8.81
CA PHE A 36 4.58 -2.49 8.52
C PHE A 36 5.40 -2.33 9.82
N VAL A 37 5.54 -3.41 10.59
CA VAL A 37 6.15 -3.40 11.94
C VAL A 37 7.59 -2.88 11.93
N GLU A 38 8.45 -3.38 11.04
CA GLU A 38 9.85 -2.94 10.97
C GLU A 38 9.96 -1.47 10.58
N THR A 39 9.14 -1.03 9.62
CA THR A 39 9.10 0.39 9.22
C THR A 39 8.66 1.27 10.38
N ARG A 40 7.67 0.83 11.18
CA ARG A 40 7.23 1.57 12.36
C ARG A 40 8.37 1.80 13.35
N LEU A 41 9.13 0.75 13.67
CA LEU A 41 10.27 0.84 14.58
C LEU A 41 11.32 1.84 14.07
N VAL A 42 11.63 1.78 12.77
CA VAL A 42 12.57 2.73 12.13
C VAL A 42 12.04 4.16 12.20
N LEU A 43 10.74 4.38 11.97
CA LEU A 43 10.15 5.72 12.07
C LEU A 43 10.18 6.26 13.51
N GLU A 44 9.86 5.43 14.50
CA GLU A 44 9.93 5.81 15.92
C GLU A 44 11.37 6.16 16.31
N GLN A 45 12.35 5.31 15.97
CA GLN A 45 13.76 5.55 16.24
C GLN A 45 14.27 6.85 15.60
N ARG A 46 13.95 7.07 14.31
CA ARG A 46 14.40 8.27 13.59
C ARG A 46 13.76 9.54 14.14
N ARG A 47 12.49 9.49 14.55
CA ARG A 47 11.83 10.61 15.25
C ARG A 47 12.55 10.95 16.54
N ASP A 48 12.87 9.94 17.34
CA ASP A 48 13.51 10.15 18.65
C ASP A 48 14.94 10.70 18.49
N GLN A 49 15.58 10.46 17.34
CA GLN A 49 16.86 11.06 16.93
C GLN A 49 16.72 12.45 16.27
N GLY A 50 15.51 12.99 16.11
CA GLY A 50 15.27 14.26 15.43
C GLY A 50 15.43 14.22 13.90
N LEU A 51 15.42 13.03 13.29
CA LEU A 51 15.64 12.80 11.85
C LEU A 51 14.33 12.80 11.03
N ASN A 52 13.27 13.41 11.56
CA ASN A 52 11.93 13.41 10.96
C ASN A 52 11.57 14.71 10.21
N ALA A 53 12.38 15.76 10.34
CA ALA A 53 12.13 17.08 9.73
C ALA A 53 10.65 17.50 9.88
N ASP A 54 10.04 18.02 8.80
CA ASP A 54 8.63 18.43 8.75
C ASP A 54 7.68 17.34 8.24
N MET A 55 8.11 16.07 8.20
CA MET A 55 7.34 14.94 7.64
C MET A 55 6.20 14.49 8.56
N ALA A 56 5.29 15.40 8.92
CA ALA A 56 4.23 15.14 9.89
C ALA A 56 3.24 14.06 9.44
N PHE A 57 3.05 13.85 8.12
CA PHE A 57 2.21 12.75 7.62
C PHE A 57 2.76 11.37 8.05
N THR A 58 4.08 11.21 8.01
CA THR A 58 4.78 9.96 8.31
C THR A 58 5.12 9.82 9.80
N TYR A 59 5.53 10.91 10.46
CA TYR A 59 6.12 10.84 11.80
C TYR A 59 5.23 11.32 12.95
N ARG A 60 4.11 12.01 12.69
CA ARG A 60 3.21 12.48 13.77
C ARG A 60 2.59 11.32 14.55
N ASN A 61 2.26 10.23 13.84
CA ASN A 61 1.72 9.02 14.45
C ASN A 61 2.16 7.80 13.61
N PRO A 62 3.37 7.26 13.86
CA PRO A 62 3.92 6.12 13.12
C PRO A 62 2.97 4.92 13.13
N ALA A 63 2.35 4.61 14.27
CA ALA A 63 1.38 3.51 14.38
C ALA A 63 0.20 3.65 13.39
N ARG A 64 -0.25 4.88 13.13
CA ARG A 64 -1.29 5.14 12.12
C ARG A 64 -0.76 5.05 10.69
N SER A 65 0.41 5.61 10.42
CA SER A 65 0.98 5.68 9.06
C SER A 65 1.53 4.35 8.55
N THR A 66 1.70 3.35 9.43
CA THR A 66 2.22 2.01 9.09
C THR A 66 1.19 0.90 9.23
N ASP A 67 -0.08 1.21 9.41
CA ASP A 67 -1.15 0.22 9.56
C ASP A 67 -2.24 0.48 8.51
N PRO A 68 -2.29 -0.31 7.42
CA PRO A 68 -3.30 -0.16 6.37
C PRO A 68 -4.75 -0.22 6.88
N SER A 69 -5.02 -0.97 7.95
CA SER A 69 -6.37 -1.11 8.54
C SER A 69 -6.92 0.21 9.07
N ARG A 70 -6.05 1.19 9.34
CA ARG A 70 -6.42 2.55 9.76
C ARG A 70 -7.01 3.38 8.63
N SER A 71 -6.76 3.00 7.39
CA SER A 71 -7.34 3.64 6.20
C SER A 71 -8.59 2.88 5.72
N LEU A 72 -8.55 1.54 5.78
CA LEU A 72 -9.67 0.69 5.38
C LEU A 72 -9.82 -0.49 6.36
N PRO A 73 -10.83 -0.47 7.26
CA PRO A 73 -11.10 -1.60 8.15
C PRO A 73 -11.36 -2.89 7.36
N GLY A 74 -10.71 -3.98 7.77
CA GLY A 74 -10.86 -5.29 7.12
C GLY A 74 -10.08 -5.46 5.80
N VAL A 75 -9.23 -4.49 5.43
CA VAL A 75 -8.33 -4.62 4.28
C VAL A 75 -7.50 -5.90 4.35
N LYS A 76 -7.31 -6.56 3.20
CA LYS A 76 -6.57 -7.83 3.09
C LYS A 76 -5.35 -7.72 2.19
N SER A 77 -5.44 -6.91 1.16
CA SER A 77 -4.35 -6.70 0.21
C SER A 77 -4.32 -5.27 -0.29
N MET A 78 -3.16 -4.86 -0.79
CA MET A 78 -2.95 -3.58 -1.45
C MET A 78 -2.40 -3.83 -2.84
N LEU A 79 -2.88 -3.04 -3.81
CA LEU A 79 -2.32 -2.96 -5.16
C LEU A 79 -1.40 -1.75 -5.22
N VAL A 80 -0.13 -1.96 -5.55
CA VAL A 80 0.88 -0.91 -5.63
C VAL A 80 1.27 -0.74 -7.08
N GLY A 81 1.09 0.48 -7.61
CA GLY A 81 1.51 0.86 -8.96
C GLY A 81 2.66 1.85 -8.92
N ALA A 82 3.66 1.66 -9.77
CA ALA A 82 4.69 2.65 -10.05
C ALA A 82 4.44 3.25 -11.43
N PHE A 83 4.44 4.59 -11.49
CA PHE A 83 4.41 5.34 -12.74
C PHE A 83 5.78 5.97 -12.96
N ARG A 84 6.31 5.88 -14.18
CA ARG A 84 7.59 6.49 -14.52
C ARG A 84 7.36 7.96 -14.86
N TYR A 85 7.95 8.86 -14.07
CA TYR A 85 8.05 10.27 -14.46
C TYR A 85 9.11 10.36 -15.56
N GLU A 86 8.77 11.05 -16.65
CA GLU A 86 9.70 11.35 -17.75
C GLU A 86 10.77 12.36 -17.34
#